data_AF-A0A1Q4YIT2-F1
#
_entry.id   AF-A0A1Q4YIT2-F1
#
_cell.length_a   1.000
_cell.length_b   1.000
_cell.length_c   1.000
_cell.angle_alpha   90.00
_cell.angle_beta   90.00
_cell.angle_gamma   90.00
#
_symmetry.space_group_name_H-M   'P 1'
#
loop_
_entity.id
_entity.type
_entity.pdbx_description
1 polymer ?
#
loop_
_entity_poly.entity_id
_entity_poly.type
_entity_poly.pdbx_seq_one_letter_code
_entity_poly.pdbx_strand_id
1 'polypeptide(L)' 'MSVPREVWEERALAAGLVVRDNVTKKTAVVVAADPDSLSGKAKKAAKYGIPIVTEDAFGRLLNVVRLQEV' A
#
# COMPACT_ATOMS: atom_id res chain seq x y z
N MET A 1 1.38 13.29 -12.86
CA MET A 1 0.54 12.22 -13.43
C MET A 1 0.43 11.14 -12.36
N SER A 2 -0.79 10.78 -11.95
CA SER A 2 -0.99 9.64 -11.03
C SER A 2 -0.64 8.35 -11.76
N VAL A 3 0.08 7.46 -11.08
CA VAL A 3 0.48 6.17 -11.65
C VAL A 3 -0.75 5.26 -11.64
N PRO A 4 -1.05 4.52 -12.72
CA PRO A 4 -2.19 3.62 -12.73
C PRO A 4 -2.11 2.60 -11.59
N ARG A 5 -3.26 2.26 -11.02
CA ARG A 5 -3.35 1.27 -9.93
C ARG A 5 -2.64 -0.04 -10.28
N GLU A 6 -2.83 -0.52 -11.50
CA GLU A 6 -2.24 -1.77 -12.02
C GLU A 6 -0.71 -1.79 -11.89
N VAL A 7 -0.06 -0.66 -12.16
CA VAL A 7 1.40 -0.54 -12.04
C VAL A 7 1.85 -0.67 -10.58
N TRP A 8 1.08 -0.16 -9.62
CA TRP A 8 1.36 -0.36 -8.21
C TRP A 8 1.14 -1.80 -7.76
N GLU A 9 0.12 -2.46 -8.31
CA GLU A 9 -0.14 -3.87 -8.03
C GLU A 9 1.00 -4.75 -8.53
N GLU A 10 1.48 -4.54 -9.75
CA GLU A 10 2.65 -5.22 -10.29
C GLU A 10 3.90 -4.99 -9.45
N ARG A 11 4.16 -3.75 -9.03
CA ARG A 11 5.32 -3.42 -8.19
C ARG A 11 5.24 -4.08 -6.81
N ALA A 12 4.05 -4.15 -6.22
CA ALA A 12 3.81 -4.83 -4.95
C ALA A 12 4.03 -6.33 -5.08
N LEU A 13 3.47 -6.96 -6.11
CA LEU A 13 3.66 -8.38 -6.41
C LEU A 13 5.15 -8.71 -6.63
N ALA A 14 5.85 -7.88 -7.40
CA ALA A 14 7.28 -8.03 -7.65
C ALA A 14 8.16 -7.83 -6.40
N ALA A 15 7.62 -7.27 -5.32
CA ALA A 15 8.28 -7.17 -4.02
C ALA A 15 7.83 -8.28 -3.04
N GLY A 16 7.09 -9.29 -3.52
CA GLY A 16 6.59 -10.40 -2.70
C GLY A 16 5.37 -10.06 -1.85
N LEU A 17 4.73 -8.90 -2.07
CA LEU A 17 3.49 -8.52 -1.38
C LEU A 17 2.26 -9.10 -2.08
N VAL A 18 1.17 -9.21 -1.33
CA VAL A 18 -0.13 -9.65 -1.85
C VAL A 18 -1.08 -8.47 -1.94
N VAL A 19 -1.62 -8.23 -3.13
CA VAL A 19 -2.62 -7.21 -3.38
C VAL A 19 -4.01 -7.75 -3.01
N ARG A 20 -4.80 -6.95 -2.29
CA ARG A 20 -6.17 -7.27 -1.90
C ARG A 20 -7.07 -6.05 -2.06
N ASP A 21 -8.32 -6.26 -2.49
CA ASP A 21 -9.30 -5.18 -2.62
C ASP A 21 -9.86 -4.67 -1.29
N ASN A 22 -9.78 -5.51 -0.25
CA ASN A 22 -10.37 -5.25 1.05
C ASN A 22 -9.33 -5.15 2.15
N VAL A 23 -9.52 -4.17 3.03
CA VAL A 23 -8.74 -4.03 4.26
C VAL A 23 -9.21 -5.08 5.27
N THR A 24 -8.27 -5.91 5.73
CA THR A 24 -8.47 -6.97 6.71
C THR A 24 -7.45 -6.82 7.83
N LYS A 25 -7.60 -7.54 8.95
CA LYS A 25 -6.60 -7.54 10.03
C LYS A 25 -5.22 -8.10 9.61
N LYS A 26 -5.14 -8.79 8.46
CA LYS A 26 -3.88 -9.30 7.89
C LYS A 26 -3.24 -8.32 6.90
N THR A 27 -3.88 -7.18 6.63
CA THR A 27 -3.35 -6.18 5.70
C THR A 27 -2.20 -5.45 6.38
N ALA A 28 -1.03 -5.45 5.74
CA ALA A 28 0.18 -4.83 6.29
C ALA A 28 0.22 -3.31 6.07
N VAL A 29 -0.29 -2.82 4.94
CA VAL A 29 -0.28 -1.41 4.57
C VAL A 29 -1.45 -1.09 3.63
N VAL A 30 -1.97 0.13 3.69
CA VAL A 30 -2.94 0.66 2.72
C VAL A 30 -2.30 1.82 1.97
N VAL A 31 -2.40 1.79 0.64
CA VAL A 31 -1.91 2.86 -0.23
C VAL A 31 -3.10 3.71 -0.68
N ALA A 32 -3.04 5.01 -0.45
CA ALA A 32 -4.08 5.96 -0.84
C ALA A 32 -3.44 7.24 -1.40
N ALA A 33 -4.05 7.83 -2.43
CA ALA A 33 -3.62 9.12 -2.96
C ALA A 33 -3.77 10.26 -1.93
N ASP A 34 -4.77 10.12 -1.05
CA ASP A 34 -5.01 11.00 0.08
C ASP A 34 -5.13 10.14 1.35
N PRO A 35 -4.16 10.22 2.30
CA PRO A 35 -4.17 9.42 3.52
C PRO A 35 -5.20 9.88 4.55
N ASP A 36 -5.67 11.13 4.48
CA ASP A 36 -6.73 11.70 5.32
C ASP A 36 -8.14 11.39 4.77
N SER A 37 -8.21 10.76 3.60
CA SER A 37 -9.45 10.37 2.95
C SER A 37 -10.31 9.53 3.90
N LEU A 38 -11.54 9.97 4.15
CA LEU A 38 -12.52 9.27 4.99
C LEU A 38 -13.18 8.07 4.28
N SER A 39 -12.52 7.49 3.28
CA SER A 39 -13.01 6.28 2.59
C SER A 39 -13.24 5.13 3.57
N GLY A 40 -14.16 4.22 3.24
CA GLY A 40 -14.42 3.04 4.09
C GLY A 40 -13.16 2.19 4.35
N LYS A 41 -12.21 2.19 3.41
CA LYS A 41 -10.92 1.49 3.54
C LYS A 41 -10.00 2.18 4.55
N ALA A 42 -9.86 3.50 4.46
CA ALA A 42 -9.03 4.29 5.36
C ALA A 42 -9.56 4.25 6.80
N LYS A 43 -10.87 4.43 7.00
CA LYS A 43 -11.49 4.27 8.33
C LYS A 43 -11.24 2.89 8.93
N LYS A 44 -11.34 1.84 8.11
CA LYS A 44 -11.10 0.45 8.54
C LYS A 44 -9.63 0.20 8.85
N ALA A 45 -8.71 0.76 8.07
CA ALA A 45 -7.27 0.68 8.29
C ALA A 45 -6.88 1.37 9.61
N ALA A 46 -7.34 2.60 9.81
CA ALA A 46 -7.15 3.33 11.07
C ALA A 46 -7.70 2.55 12.28
N LYS A 47 -8.90 1.98 12.17
CA LYS A 47 -9.50 1.13 13.21
C LYS A 47 -8.65 -0.10 13.55
N TYR A 48 -7.94 -0.66 12.57
CA TYR A 48 -7.08 -1.82 12.76
C TYR A 48 -5.63 -1.47 13.09
N GLY A 49 -5.28 -0.19 13.19
CA GLY A 49 -3.88 0.24 13.39
C GLY A 49 -2.98 -0.04 12.19
N ILE A 50 -3.56 -0.15 11.00
CA ILE A 50 -2.83 -0.43 9.76
C ILE A 50 -2.33 0.91 9.19
N PRO A 51 -1.04 1.04 8.85
CA PRO A 51 -0.51 2.27 8.27
C PRO A 51 -1.16 2.57 6.91
N ILE A 52 -1.53 3.84 6.73
CA ILE A 52 -2.01 4.40 5.46
C ILE A 52 -0.88 5.27 4.91
N VAL A 53 -0.42 4.98 3.70
CA VAL A 53 0.70 5.67 3.06
C VAL A 53 0.31 6.18 1.68
N THR A 54 1.03 7.21 1.20
CA THR A 54 0.88 7.70 -0.16
C THR A 54 1.56 6.76 -1.17
N GLU A 55 1.20 6.91 -2.44
CA GLU A 55 1.85 6.23 -3.56
C GLU A 55 3.38 6.46 -3.56
N ASP A 56 3.81 7.72 -3.35
CA ASP A 56 5.23 8.08 -3.24
C ASP A 56 5.95 7.36 -2.10
N ALA A 57 5.34 7.34 -0.91
CA ALA A 57 5.91 6.65 0.25
C ALA A 57 5.98 5.13 -0.01
N PHE A 58 4.95 4.56 -0.61
CA PHE A 58 4.94 3.15 -0.97
C PHE A 58 6.04 2.80 -1.98
N GLY A 59 6.26 3.63 -3.00
CA GLY A 59 7.35 3.46 -3.96
C GLY A 59 8.74 3.43 -3.29
N ARG A 60 8.97 4.30 -2.31
CA ARG A 60 10.23 4.29 -1.52
C ARG A 60 10.38 3.01 -0.70
N LEU A 61 9.31 2.55 -0.06
CA LEU A 61 9.32 1.30 0.72
C LEU A 61 9.62 0.08 -0.16
N LEU A 62 8.99 -0.01 -1.34
CA LEU A 62 9.25 -1.09 -2.28
C LEU A 62 10.70 -1.11 -2.77
N ASN A 63 11.31 0.06 -2.96
CA ASN A 63 12.71 0.15 -3.34
C ASN A 63 13.63 -0.39 -2.24
N VAL A 64 13.32 -0.12 -0.96
CA VAL A 64 14.10 -0.66 0.17
C VAL A 64 13.98 -2.19 0.23
N VAL A 65 12.78 -2.75 0.04
CA VAL A 65 12.55 -4.20 0.09
C VAL A 65 13.33 -4.93 -1.01
N ARG A 66 13.41 -4.37 -2.23
CA ARG A 66 14.19 -4.96 -3.33
C ARG A 66 15.71 -4.99 -3.10
N LEU A 67 16.24 -4.14 -2.22
CA LEU A 67 17.68 -4.08 -1.94
C LEU A 67 18.12 -5.11 -0.88
N GLN A 68 17.21 -5.91 -0.34
CA GLN A 68 17.49 -6.90 0.72
C GLN A 68 17.73 -8.32 0.17
N GLU A 69 17.72 -8.53 -1.15
CA GLU A 69 18.15 -9.78 -1.78
C GLU A 69 19.66 -9.73 -2.04
N VAL A 70 20.44 -10.29 -1.11
CA VAL A 70 21.89 -10.57 -1.22
C VAL A 70 22.13 -12.04 -0.90
#